data_AF-A0A930ZA92-F1
#
_entry.id   AF-A0A930ZA92-F1
#
_cell.length_a   1.000
_cell.length_b   1.000
_cell.length_c   1.000
_cell.angle_alpha   90.00
_cell.angle_beta   90.00
_cell.angle_gamma   90.00
#
_symmetry.space_group_name_H-M   'P 1'
#
loop_
_entity.id
_entity.type
_entity.pdbx_description
1 polymer ?
#
loop_
_entity_poly.entity_id
_entity_poly.type
_entity_poly.pdbx_seq_one_letter_code
_entity_poly.pdbx_strand_id
1 'polypeptide(L)'
;MLLSMTPEQFARREKELLDQEAAQPEHLMWLSFATDDRFLGGVYVVARGFLHAIDKAYKLGINPGGQVQGHDVPDENAARVKPEWRDRLLSKAEVTKLDKIVFTAK
;
A
#
# COMPACT_ATOMS: atom_id res chain seq x y z
N MET A 1 16.77 11.05 20.71
CA MET A 1 17.90 10.33 20.12
C MET A 1 17.30 9.21 19.28
N LEU A 2 17.13 9.42 17.96
CA LEU A 2 16.68 8.35 17.05
C LEU A 2 17.89 7.43 16.82
N LEU A 3 17.81 6.17 17.22
CA LEU A 3 18.81 5.16 16.88
C LEU A 3 18.83 5.01 15.35
N SER A 4 19.83 5.59 14.68
CA SER A 4 20.05 5.37 13.26
C SER A 4 20.53 3.94 13.06
N MET A 5 19.75 3.11 12.37
CA MET A 5 20.16 1.76 11.99
C MET A 5 21.32 1.84 11.00
N THR A 6 22.31 0.95 11.13
CA THR A 6 23.35 0.77 10.10
C THR A 6 22.75 0.14 8.84
N PRO A 7 23.39 0.28 7.66
CA PRO A 7 22.92 -0.38 6.43
C PRO A 7 22.72 -1.89 6.56
N GLU A 8 23.61 -2.58 7.28
CA GLU A 8 23.50 -4.02 7.53
C GLU A 8 22.30 -4.37 8.41
N GLN A 9 22.06 -3.58 9.47
CA GLN A 9 20.89 -3.75 10.33
C GLN A 9 19.59 -3.49 9.57
N PHE A 10 19.59 -2.50 8.67
CA PHE A 10 18.45 -2.22 7.80
C PHE A 10 18.18 -3.40 6.86
N ALA A 11 19.18 -3.87 6.12
CA ALA A 11 19.04 -5.01 5.20
C ALA A 11 18.57 -6.28 5.91
N ARG A 12 19.08 -6.56 7.12
CA ARG A 12 18.60 -7.68 7.93
C ARG A 12 17.13 -7.50 8.31
N ARG A 13 16.73 -6.30 8.75
CA ARG A 13 15.36 -6.03 9.18
C ARG A 13 14.38 -6.09 8.01
N GLU A 14 14.76 -5.56 6.86
CA GLU A 14 13.99 -5.65 5.62
C GLU A 14 13.78 -7.11 5.23
N LYS A 15 14.86 -7.91 5.24
CA LYS A 15 14.76 -9.36 4.96
C LYS A 15 13.82 -10.08 5.93
N GLU A 16 13.94 -9.84 7.24
CA GLU A 16 13.05 -10.43 8.25
C GLU A 16 11.58 -10.09 7.98
N LEU A 17 11.28 -8.84 7.62
CA LEU A 17 9.93 -8.40 7.30
C LEU A 17 9.41 -9.07 6.01
N LEU A 18 10.23 -9.13 4.96
CA LEU A 18 9.86 -9.82 3.73
C LEU A 18 9.60 -11.31 3.95
N ASP A 19 10.43 -11.98 4.77
CA ASP A 19 10.23 -13.38 5.13
C ASP A 19 8.94 -13.57 5.95
N GLN A 20 8.60 -12.62 6.83
CA GLN A 20 7.32 -12.61 7.57
C GLN A 20 6.11 -12.41 6.64
N GLU A 21 6.18 -11.45 5.73
CA GLU A 21 5.13 -11.20 4.75
C GLU A 21 4.98 -12.38 3.79
N ALA A 22 6.07 -13.04 3.37
CA ALA A 22 6.00 -14.21 2.49
C ALA A 22 5.18 -15.37 3.09
N ALA A 23 5.16 -15.49 4.42
CA ALA A 23 4.37 -16.49 5.13
C ALA A 23 2.87 -16.14 5.24
N GLN A 24 2.48 -14.89 4.96
CA GLN A 24 1.09 -14.45 5.01
C GLN A 24 0.35 -14.79 3.71
N PRO A 25 -0.97 -15.06 3.77
CA PRO A 25 -1.79 -15.17 2.58
C PRO A 25 -1.87 -13.81 1.86
N GLU A 26 -2.10 -13.87 0.55
CA GLU A 26 -2.40 -12.67 -0.22
C GLU A 26 -3.75 -12.09 0.20
N HIS A 27 -3.78 -10.76 0.34
CA HIS A 27 -4.97 -9.99 0.66
C HIS A 27 -4.88 -8.62 0.00
N LEU A 28 -5.99 -7.88 -0.01
CA LEU A 28 -6.02 -6.57 -0.63
C LEU A 28 -5.38 -5.54 0.31
N MET A 29 -4.43 -4.78 -0.22
CA MET A 29 -3.75 -3.70 0.48
C MET A 29 -4.00 -2.38 -0.20
N TRP A 30 -4.11 -1.33 0.61
CA TRP A 30 -4.13 0.06 0.16
C TRP A 30 -2.76 0.69 0.37
N LEU A 31 -2.26 1.39 -0.65
CA LEU A 31 -1.11 2.27 -0.55
C LEU A 31 -1.51 3.70 -0.91
N SER A 32 -0.97 4.67 -0.19
CA SER A 32 -1.09 6.10 -0.46
C SER A 32 0.29 6.73 -0.61
N PHE A 33 0.43 7.56 -1.63
CA PHE A 33 1.65 8.29 -1.94
C PHE A 33 1.42 9.78 -1.74
N ALA A 34 2.32 10.44 -1.02
CA ALA A 34 2.24 11.87 -0.76
C ALA A 34 3.62 12.48 -0.59
N THR A 35 3.75 13.75 -0.94
CA THR A 35 4.82 14.61 -0.43
C THR A 35 4.30 15.37 0.79
N ASP A 36 5.17 16.14 1.44
CA ASP A 36 4.79 16.96 2.60
C ASP A 36 3.67 17.96 2.28
N ASP A 37 3.53 18.36 1.02
CA ASP A 37 2.61 19.40 0.55
C ASP A 37 1.38 18.86 -0.20
N ARG A 38 1.41 17.62 -0.72
CA ARG A 38 0.28 17.10 -1.53
C ARG A 38 0.17 15.58 -1.59
N PHE A 39 -1.06 15.12 -1.79
CA PHE A 39 -1.38 13.74 -2.14
C PHE A 39 -1.10 13.49 -3.62
N LEU A 40 -0.34 12.44 -3.92
CA LEU A 40 0.07 12.06 -5.27
C LEU A 40 -0.83 10.97 -5.88
N GLY A 41 -1.53 10.21 -5.05
CA GLY A 41 -2.43 9.15 -5.47
C GLY A 41 -2.38 7.96 -4.51
N GLY A 42 -3.21 6.97 -4.78
CA GLY A 42 -3.10 5.70 -4.08
C GLY A 42 -3.47 4.53 -4.98
N VAL A 43 -3.23 3.31 -4.49
CA VAL A 43 -3.42 2.10 -5.27
C VAL A 43 -3.91 0.99 -4.36
N TYR A 44 -4.85 0.20 -4.87
CA TYR A 44 -5.19 -1.09 -4.29
C TYR A 44 -4.38 -2.19 -5.00
N VAL A 45 -3.63 -2.99 -4.26
CA VAL A 45 -2.88 -4.13 -4.80
C VAL A 45 -3.13 -5.36 -3.96
N VAL A 46 -3.17 -6.53 -4.58
CA VAL A 46 -3.16 -7.80 -3.84
C VAL A 46 -1.71 -8.13 -3.48
N ALA A 47 -1.39 -8.20 -2.19
CA ALA A 47 -0.05 -8.46 -1.69
C ALA A 47 -0.11 -9.25 -0.38
N ARG A 48 1.05 -9.67 0.14
CA ARG A 48 1.14 -10.41 1.41
C ARG A 48 1.50 -9.53 2.61
N GLY A 49 1.70 -8.24 2.36
CA GLY A 49 2.07 -7.25 3.36
C GLY A 49 2.60 -5.98 2.69
N PHE A 50 3.01 -5.01 3.51
CA PHE A 50 3.32 -3.65 3.10
C PHE A 50 4.53 -3.56 2.17
N LEU A 51 5.63 -4.26 2.47
CA LEU A 51 6.84 -4.22 1.63
C LEU A 51 6.58 -4.89 0.28
N HIS A 52 5.90 -6.05 0.28
CA HIS A 52 5.44 -6.69 -0.94
C HIS A 52 4.46 -5.83 -1.74
N ALA A 53 3.59 -5.07 -1.08
CA ALA A 53 2.67 -4.15 -1.76
C ALA A 53 3.43 -3.02 -2.48
N ILE A 54 4.45 -2.43 -1.83
CA ILE A 54 5.30 -1.40 -2.44
C ILE A 54 6.04 -1.98 -3.66
N ASP A 55 6.72 -3.11 -3.48
CA ASP A 55 7.45 -3.79 -4.57
C ASP A 55 6.53 -4.11 -5.76
N LYS A 56 5.32 -4.62 -5.48
CA LYS A 56 4.33 -4.88 -6.52
C LYS A 56 3.88 -3.62 -7.24
N ALA A 57 3.58 -2.54 -6.50
CA ALA A 57 3.22 -1.26 -7.10
C ALA A 57 4.34 -0.74 -8.01
N TYR A 58 5.59 -0.85 -7.58
CA TYR A 58 6.75 -0.40 -8.37
C TYR A 58 6.95 -1.25 -9.62
N LYS A 59 6.76 -2.57 -9.54
CA LYS A 59 6.77 -3.48 -10.71
C LYS A 59 5.66 -3.17 -11.72
N LEU A 60 4.54 -2.62 -11.26
CA LEU A 60 3.45 -2.11 -12.11
C LEU A 60 3.74 -0.71 -12.69
N GLY A 61 4.90 -0.11 -12.40
CA GLY A 61 5.25 1.24 -12.80
C GLY A 61 4.57 2.34 -11.97
N ILE A 62 3.98 1.99 -10.82
CA ILE A 62 3.27 2.90 -9.93
C ILE A 62 4.23 3.38 -8.84
N ASN A 63 5.01 4.39 -9.18
CA ASN A 63 5.88 5.09 -8.23
C ASN A 63 5.87 6.60 -8.53
N PRO A 64 4.87 7.35 -8.05
CA PRO A 64 4.84 8.80 -8.24
C PRO A 64 5.87 9.56 -7.38
N GLY A 65 6.70 8.85 -6.60
CA GLY A 65 7.61 9.40 -5.61
C GLY A 65 6.92 9.71 -4.27
N GLY A 66 7.59 10.49 -3.43
CA GLY A 66 7.11 10.88 -2.11
C GLY A 66 7.25 9.78 -1.05
N GLN A 67 6.60 10.01 0.09
CA GLN A 67 6.43 9.05 1.16
C GLN A 67 5.27 8.11 0.83
N VAL A 68 5.37 6.87 1.31
CA VAL A 68 4.33 5.86 1.16
C VAL A 68 3.81 5.43 2.52
N GLN A 69 2.48 5.40 2.66
CA GLN A 69 1.80 4.74 3.77
C GLN A 69 0.87 3.67 3.23
N GLY A 70 0.63 2.62 4.01
CA GLY A 70 -0.26 1.54 3.61
C GLY A 70 -0.89 0.83 4.78
N HIS A 71 -1.99 0.15 4.50
CA HIS A 71 -2.72 -0.69 5.45
C HIS A 71 -3.49 -1.79 4.72
N ASP A 72 -3.81 -2.84 5.47
CA ASP A 72 -4.64 -3.94 4.98
C ASP A 72 -6.08 -3.47 4.79
N VAL A 73 -6.70 -3.84 3.67
CA VAL A 73 -8.12 -3.58 3.46
C VAL A 73 -8.90 -4.74 4.07
N PRO A 74 -9.76 -4.51 5.08
CA PRO A 74 -10.55 -5.58 5.70
C PRO A 74 -11.39 -6.33 4.66
N ASP A 75 -11.58 -7.64 4.82
CA ASP A 75 -12.25 -8.50 3.84
C ASP A 75 -13.65 -7.99 3.42
N GLU A 76 -14.40 -7.46 4.38
CA GLU A 76 -15.72 -6.82 4.18
C GLU A 76 -15.69 -5.64 3.19
N ASN A 77 -14.57 -4.93 3.16
CA ASN A 77 -14.32 -3.78 2.29
C ASN A 77 -13.63 -4.22 0.99
N ALA A 78 -12.77 -5.24 1.04
CA ALA A 78 -12.06 -5.78 -0.12
C ALA A 78 -13.03 -6.29 -1.20
N ALA A 79 -14.15 -6.90 -0.78
CA ALA A 79 -15.22 -7.33 -1.69
C ALA A 79 -15.87 -6.17 -2.48
N ARG A 80 -15.79 -4.94 -1.96
CA ARG A 80 -16.36 -3.73 -2.59
C ARG A 80 -15.39 -3.06 -3.56
N VAL A 81 -14.09 -3.36 -3.48
CA VAL A 81 -13.09 -2.81 -4.40
C VAL A 81 -13.12 -3.59 -5.72
N LYS A 82 -13.64 -2.95 -6.76
CA LYS A 82 -13.74 -3.54 -8.10
C LYS A 82 -12.36 -3.79 -8.73
N PRO A 83 -12.21 -4.82 -9.58
CA PRO A 83 -10.96 -5.10 -10.27
C PRO A 83 -10.38 -3.91 -11.06
N GLU A 84 -11.24 -3.09 -11.65
CA GLU A 84 -10.87 -1.90 -12.44
C GLU A 84 -10.21 -0.76 -11.62
N TRP A 85 -10.25 -0.85 -10.28
CA TRP A 85 -9.62 0.12 -9.37
C TRP A 85 -8.30 -0.39 -8.77
N ARG A 86 -7.93 -1.63 -9.09
CA ARG A 86 -6.70 -2.26 -8.61
C ARG A 86 -5.56 -2.04 -9.61
N ASP A 87 -4.34 -2.20 -9.12
CA ASP A 87 -3.12 -2.24 -9.94
C ASP A 87 -2.95 -1.00 -10.86
N ARG A 88 -3.51 0.15 -10.46
CA ARG A 88 -3.34 1.46 -11.12
C ARG A 88 -3.35 2.61 -10.11
N LEU A 89 -2.70 3.72 -10.45
CA LEU A 89 -2.70 4.91 -9.61
C LEU A 89 -4.06 5.62 -9.68
N LEU A 90 -4.74 5.70 -8.53
CA LEU A 90 -6.00 6.40 -8.33
C LEU A 90 -5.72 7.84 -7.91
N SER A 91 -6.39 8.79 -8.57
CA SER A 91 -6.37 10.21 -8.21
C SER A 91 -7.15 10.49 -6.92
N LYS A 92 -6.89 11.64 -6.28
CA LYS A 92 -7.64 12.08 -5.09
C LYS A 92 -9.16 12.04 -5.29
N ALA A 93 -9.62 12.47 -6.45
CA ALA A 93 -11.04 12.51 -6.79
C ALA A 93 -11.65 11.10 -6.92
N GLU A 94 -10.89 10.15 -7.47
CA GLU A 94 -11.31 8.74 -7.51
C GLU A 94 -11.35 8.17 -6.09
N VAL A 95 -10.28 8.29 -5.31
CA VAL A 95 -10.22 7.79 -3.93
C VAL A 95 -11.37 8.33 -3.09
N THR A 96 -11.65 9.63 -3.16
CA THR A 96 -12.77 10.24 -2.42
C THR A 96 -14.14 9.67 -2.82
N LYS A 97 -14.32 9.29 -4.09
CA LYS A 97 -15.55 8.62 -4.54
C LYS A 97 -15.59 7.18 -4.06
N LEU A 98 -14.45 6.49 -4.07
CA LEU A 98 -14.33 5.10 -3.64
C LEU A 98 -14.49 4.95 -2.14
N ASP A 99 -13.95 5.85 -1.33
CA ASP A 99 -14.09 5.77 0.14
C ASP A 99 -15.56 5.82 0.57
N LYS A 100 -16.38 6.60 -0.14
CA LYS A 100 -17.84 6.64 0.04
C LYS A 100 -18.55 5.35 -0.35
N ILE A 101 -17.90 4.47 -1.11
CA ILE A 101 -18.44 3.19 -1.55
C ILE A 101 -17.89 2.05 -0.68
N VAL A 102 -16.59 2.09 -0.41
CA VAL A 102 -15.84 1.04 0.29
C VAL A 102 -16.07 1.14 1.79
N PHE A 103 -15.88 2.33 2.39
CA PHE A 103 -15.87 2.50 3.86
C PHE A 103 -17.17 3.09 4.43
N THR A 104 -18.21 3.27 3.63
CA THR A 104 -19.50 3.76 4.13
C THR A 104 -20.34 2.59 4.64
N ALA A 105 -20.14 2.26 5.91
CA ALA A 105 -21.05 1.46 6.73
C ALA A 105 -20.81 1.78 8.21
N LYS A 106 -21.53 2.78 8.72
CA LYS A 106 -22.07 2.80 10.09
C LYS A 106 -23.45 3.41 10.04
#